data_AF-A0A7L8UYN5-F1
#
_entry.id   AF-A0A7L8UYN5-F1
#
_cell.length_a   1.000
_cell.length_b   1.000
_cell.length_c   1.000
_cell.angle_alpha   90.00
_cell.angle_beta   90.00
_cell.angle_gamma   90.00
#
_symmetry.space_group_name_H-M   'P 1'
#
loop_
_entity.id
_entity.type
_entity.pdbx_description
1 polymer ?
#
loop_
_entity_poly.entity_id
_entity_poly.type
_entity_poly.pdbx_seq_one_letter_code
_entity_poly.pdbx_strand_id
1 'polypeptide(L)'
;MGDRKGFTLIESLLSFGIIALLLLTMQLVLPMFKYRSELSSDMTLNIIVHQLAAQKYLLADRFPDQIILENSEGKKMILKVDNQKLKLLGEGAGQIILMNNINKMKIVRHQGYTDITVVNNKGQVATDILFLKESKAAK
;
A
#
# COMPACT_ATOMS: atom_id res chain seq x y z
N MET A 1 -35.85 32.95 -51.04
CA MET A 1 -34.49 32.65 -50.54
C MET A 1 -34.55 31.42 -49.65
N GLY A 2 -34.18 30.26 -50.17
CA GLY A 2 -34.16 29.00 -49.43
C GLY A 2 -32.73 28.57 -49.20
N ASP A 3 -32.15 28.97 -48.06
CA ASP A 3 -30.82 28.52 -47.64
C ASP A 3 -30.98 27.15 -46.97
N ARG A 4 -30.96 26.07 -47.77
CA ARG A 4 -30.91 24.69 -47.28
C ARG A 4 -29.59 24.09 -47.68
N LYS A 5 -28.52 24.44 -46.95
CA LYS A 5 -27.27 23.69 -46.95
C LYS A 5 -27.53 22.36 -46.23
N GLY A 6 -28.12 21.41 -46.95
CA GLY A 6 -28.29 20.05 -46.48
C GLY A 6 -26.93 19.43 -46.28
N PHE A 7 -26.66 18.98 -45.06
CA PHE A 7 -25.46 18.24 -44.68
C PHE A 7 -25.26 17.09 -45.68
N THR A 8 -24.15 17.08 -46.42
CA THR A 8 -23.91 16.04 -47.41
C THR A 8 -23.49 14.74 -46.72
N LEU A 9 -23.91 13.59 -47.27
CA LEU A 9 -23.54 12.26 -46.73
C LEU A 9 -22.01 12.10 -46.55
N ILE A 10 -21.23 12.77 -47.38
CA ILE A 10 -19.77 12.78 -47.34
C ILE A 10 -19.24 13.54 -46.12
N GLU A 11 -19.81 14.70 -45.79
CA GLU A 11 -19.44 15.47 -44.58
C GLU A 11 -19.76 14.69 -43.29
N SER A 12 -20.88 13.96 -43.27
CA SER A 12 -21.20 13.05 -42.17
C SER A 12 -20.16 11.94 -42.03
N LEU A 13 -19.77 11.30 -43.13
CA LEU A 13 -18.78 10.23 -43.12
C LEU A 13 -17.40 10.71 -42.65
N LEU A 14 -16.97 11.89 -43.10
CA LEU A 14 -15.75 12.55 -42.63
C LEU A 14 -15.80 12.85 -41.13
N SER A 15 -16.94 13.35 -40.65
CA SER A 15 -17.14 13.66 -39.23
C SER A 15 -17.08 12.39 -38.37
N PHE A 16 -17.68 11.28 -38.83
CA PHE A 16 -17.56 9.98 -38.16
C PHE A 16 -16.12 9.48 -38.12
N GLY A 17 -15.36 9.64 -39.20
CA GLY A 17 -13.93 9.28 -39.23
C GLY A 17 -13.12 10.07 -38.22
N ILE A 18 -13.35 11.38 -38.10
CA ILE A 18 -12.66 12.25 -37.13
C ILE A 18 -13.01 11.85 -35.69
N ILE A 19 -14.29 11.60 -35.40
CA ILE A 19 -14.74 11.18 -34.06
C ILE A 19 -14.14 9.81 -33.69
N ALA A 20 -14.12 8.85 -34.62
CA ALA A 20 -13.51 7.55 -34.38
C ALA A 20 -12.01 7.67 -34.07
N LEU A 21 -11.30 8.53 -34.79
CA LEU A 21 -9.88 8.80 -34.56
C LEU A 21 -9.64 9.46 -33.20
N LEU A 22 -10.48 10.41 -32.80
CA LEU A 22 -10.45 11.04 -31.47
C LEU A 22 -10.71 10.04 -30.34
N LEU A 23 -11.66 9.13 -30.52
CA LEU A 23 -11.96 8.09 -29.52
C LEU A 23 -10.79 7.10 -29.39
N LEU A 24 -10.14 6.73 -30.50
CA LEU A 24 -8.95 5.87 -30.49
C LEU A 24 -7.75 6.54 -29.80
N THR A 25 -7.50 7.83 -30.07
CA THR A 25 -6.40 8.55 -29.40
C THR A 25 -6.69 8.70 -27.91
N MET A 26 -7.93 8.96 -27.52
CA MET A 26 -8.32 9.02 -26.11
C MET A 26 -8.12 7.66 -25.41
N GLN A 27 -8.50 6.55 -26.04
CA GLN A 27 -8.24 5.20 -25.51
C GLN A 27 -6.74 4.89 -25.36
N LEU A 28 -5.89 5.42 -26.24
CA LEU A 28 -4.44 5.25 -26.17
C LEU A 28 -3.79 6.10 -25.07
N VAL A 29 -4.32 7.30 -24.80
CA VAL A 29 -3.74 8.24 -23.83
C VAL A 29 -4.31 8.04 -22.41
N LEU A 30 -5.54 7.53 -22.27
CA LEU A 30 -6.16 7.24 -20.96
C LEU A 30 -5.29 6.39 -20.01
N PRO A 31 -4.56 5.34 -20.46
CA PRO A 31 -3.65 4.58 -19.61
C PRO A 31 -2.50 5.42 -19.04
N MET A 32 -2.05 6.46 -19.76
CA MET A 32 -0.99 7.36 -19.29
C MET A 32 -1.47 8.31 -18.18
N PHE A 33 -2.78 8.57 -18.12
CA PHE A 33 -3.41 9.33 -17.04
C PHE A 33 -3.81 8.48 -15.83
N LYS A 34 -3.45 7.19 -15.78
CA LYS A 34 -3.49 6.42 -14.53
C LYS A 34 -2.40 6.93 -13.60
N TYR A 35 -2.59 8.13 -13.07
CA TYR A 35 -1.88 8.64 -11.92
C TYR A 35 -2.19 7.69 -10.77
N ARG A 36 -1.29 6.72 -10.53
CA ARG A 36 -1.26 6.01 -9.26
C ARG A 36 -0.95 7.10 -8.24
N SER A 37 -1.99 7.60 -7.58
CA SER A 37 -1.84 8.25 -6.30
C SER A 37 -1.16 7.21 -5.41
N GLU A 38 0.17 7.25 -5.32
CA GLU A 38 0.89 6.47 -4.33
C GLU A 38 0.38 6.94 -2.98
N LEU A 39 -0.23 6.02 -2.22
CA LEU A 39 -0.66 6.28 -0.85
C LEU A 39 0.54 6.87 -0.09
N SER A 40 0.28 7.89 0.75
CA SER A 40 1.35 8.44 1.59
C SER A 40 1.93 7.34 2.48
N SER A 41 3.17 7.53 2.93
CA SER A 41 3.80 6.58 3.85
C SER A 41 3.00 6.40 5.14
N ASP A 42 2.34 7.47 5.61
CA ASP A 42 1.46 7.44 6.78
C ASP A 42 0.21 6.58 6.55
N MET A 43 -0.52 6.81 5.45
CA MET A 43 -1.72 6.01 5.15
C MET A 43 -1.38 4.53 4.94
N THR A 44 -0.24 4.25 4.30
CA THR A 44 0.20 2.88 4.06
C THR A 44 0.55 2.19 5.37
N LEU A 45 1.30 2.85 6.26
CA LEU A 45 1.64 2.31 7.59
C LEU A 45 0.37 2.06 8.41
N ASN A 46 -0.58 2.98 8.37
CA ASN A 46 -1.85 2.85 9.08
C ASN A 46 -2.65 1.61 8.65
N ILE A 47 -2.78 1.40 7.34
CA ILE A 47 -3.43 0.19 6.79
C ILE A 47 -2.73 -1.07 7.28
N ILE A 48 -1.39 -1.09 7.29
CA ILE A 48 -0.61 -2.25 7.74
C ILE A 48 -0.84 -2.53 9.22
N VAL A 49 -0.78 -1.52 10.07
CA VAL A 49 -1.00 -1.64 11.51
C VAL A 49 -2.42 -2.15 11.80
N HIS A 50 -3.43 -1.60 11.13
CA HIS A 50 -4.81 -2.07 11.25
C HIS A 50 -4.98 -3.51 10.74
N GLN A 51 -4.33 -3.90 9.65
CA GLN A 51 -4.39 -5.27 9.13
C GLN A 51 -3.72 -6.25 10.08
N LEU A 52 -2.58 -5.91 10.67
CA LEU A 52 -1.91 -6.73 11.69
C LEU A 52 -2.81 -6.91 12.91
N ALA A 53 -3.48 -5.86 13.38
CA ALA A 53 -4.45 -5.95 14.47
C ALA A 53 -5.66 -6.83 14.10
N ALA A 54 -6.18 -6.71 12.88
CA ALA A 54 -7.33 -7.48 12.40
C ALA A 54 -7.04 -8.98 12.24
N GLN A 55 -5.80 -9.34 11.88
CA GLN A 55 -5.36 -10.73 11.70
C GLN A 55 -5.15 -11.50 13.02
N LYS A 56 -5.47 -10.89 14.18
CA LYS A 56 -5.41 -11.51 15.51
C LYS A 56 -4.03 -12.07 15.86
N TYR A 57 -2.96 -11.46 15.36
CA TYR A 57 -1.62 -11.79 15.84
C TYR A 57 -1.51 -11.51 17.34
N LEU A 58 -0.72 -12.32 18.02
CA LEU A 58 -0.30 -12.09 19.40
C LEU A 58 1.12 -11.51 19.38
N LEU A 59 1.39 -10.59 20.29
CA LEU A 59 2.70 -9.98 20.46
C LEU A 59 3.55 -10.90 21.32
N ALA A 60 4.58 -11.51 20.71
CA ALA A 60 5.48 -12.41 21.43
C ALA A 60 6.66 -11.65 22.04
N ASP A 61 7.29 -10.76 21.28
CA ASP A 61 8.40 -9.94 21.77
C ASP A 61 8.62 -8.67 20.95
N ARG A 62 9.35 -7.69 21.51
CA ARG A 62 9.63 -6.40 20.91
C ARG A 62 11.10 -6.04 21.05
N PHE A 63 11.74 -5.80 19.92
CA PHE A 63 13.10 -5.27 19.83
C PHE A 63 13.06 -3.86 19.21
N PRO A 64 14.13 -3.07 19.33
CA PRO A 64 14.15 -1.70 18.80
C PRO A 64 13.88 -1.57 17.29
N ASP A 65 14.16 -2.62 16.52
CA ASP A 65 14.14 -2.68 15.05
C ASP A 65 13.28 -3.80 14.47
N GLN A 66 12.69 -4.66 15.31
CA GLN A 66 11.79 -5.75 14.88
C GLN A 66 10.73 -6.10 15.95
N ILE A 67 9.57 -6.56 15.48
CA ILE A 67 8.51 -7.11 16.34
C ILE A 67 8.38 -8.60 16.05
N ILE A 68 8.36 -9.41 17.11
CA ILE A 68 8.03 -10.84 17.01
C ILE A 68 6.55 -11.00 17.32
N LEU A 69 5.84 -11.60 16.37
CA LEU A 69 4.43 -11.89 16.42
C LEU A 69 4.22 -13.41 16.39
N GLU A 70 3.09 -13.85 16.91
CA GLU A 70 2.62 -15.23 16.83
C GLU A 70 1.26 -15.22 16.14
N ASN A 71 1.10 -16.03 15.09
CA ASN A 71 -0.16 -16.13 14.39
C ASN A 71 -1.16 -17.03 15.13
N SER A 72 -2.39 -17.17 14.61
CA SER A 72 -3.42 -18.02 15.22
C SER A 72 -3.07 -19.52 15.24
N GLU A 73 -2.08 -19.95 14.45
CA GLU A 73 -1.58 -21.33 14.39
C GLU A 73 -0.37 -21.56 15.32
N GLY A 74 0.04 -20.56 16.10
CA GLY A 74 1.22 -20.62 16.96
C GLY A 74 2.55 -20.48 16.21
N LYS A 75 2.52 -20.13 14.91
CA LYS A 75 3.73 -19.90 14.12
C LYS A 75 4.29 -18.51 14.38
N LYS A 76 5.61 -18.45 14.48
CA LYS A 76 6.36 -17.22 14.65
C LYS A 76 6.40 -16.40 13.36
N MET A 77 6.08 -15.11 13.50
CA MET A 77 6.19 -14.12 12.44
C MET A 77 7.09 -12.97 12.92
N ILE A 78 7.90 -12.40 12.03
CA ILE A 78 8.85 -11.33 12.37
C ILE A 78 8.57 -10.15 11.45
N LEU A 79 8.10 -9.04 12.03
CA LEU A 79 7.97 -7.76 11.36
C LEU A 79 9.30 -7.02 11.47
N LYS A 80 9.98 -6.78 10.34
CA LYS A 80 11.25 -6.05 10.31
C LYS A 80 11.49 -5.32 9.00
N VAL A 81 12.46 -4.41 8.99
CA VAL A 81 12.99 -3.84 7.76
C VAL A 81 14.17 -4.68 7.29
N ASP A 82 14.11 -5.14 6.04
CA ASP A 82 15.18 -5.90 5.39
C ASP A 82 15.21 -5.57 3.89
N ASN A 83 16.40 -5.39 3.33
CA ASN A 83 16.58 -5.05 1.92
C ASN A 83 15.71 -3.86 1.46
N GLN A 84 15.71 -2.79 2.25
CA GLN A 84 14.95 -1.56 2.04
C GLN A 84 13.42 -1.75 1.97
N LYS A 85 12.91 -2.80 2.60
CA LYS A 85 11.48 -3.14 2.61
C LYS A 85 11.04 -3.46 4.02
N LEU A 86 9.87 -2.94 4.42
CA LEU A 86 9.17 -3.44 5.60
C LEU A 86 8.52 -4.77 5.22
N LYS A 87 8.86 -5.84 5.93
CA LYS A 87 8.40 -7.19 5.63
C LYS A 87 7.88 -7.88 6.89
N LEU A 88 6.89 -8.73 6.71
CA LEU A 88 6.48 -9.74 7.69
C LEU A 88 7.03 -11.10 7.22
N LEU A 89 7.97 -11.66 7.96
CA LEU A 89 8.58 -12.95 7.68
C LEU A 89 7.89 -14.02 8.52
N GLY A 90 7.35 -15.06 7.89
CA GLY A 90 6.78 -16.20 8.60
C GLY A 90 7.73 -17.38 8.63
N GLU A 91 7.88 -18.00 9.80
CA GLU A 91 8.61 -19.27 9.92
C GLU A 91 7.91 -20.36 9.10
N GLY A 92 8.55 -20.81 8.02
CA GLY A 92 8.00 -21.80 7.09
C GLY A 92 6.86 -21.30 6.18
N ALA A 93 6.45 -20.02 6.27
CA ALA A 93 5.32 -19.45 5.52
C ALA A 93 5.74 -18.38 4.48
N GLY A 94 7.05 -18.13 4.34
CA GLY A 94 7.58 -17.17 3.36
C GLY A 94 7.65 -15.73 3.88
N GLN A 95 7.62 -14.76 2.97
CA GLN A 95 7.71 -13.33 3.30
C GLN A 95 6.58 -12.53 2.64
N ILE A 96 5.99 -11.60 3.39
CA ILE A 96 5.04 -10.62 2.87
C ILE A 96 5.74 -9.25 2.87
N ILE A 97 5.81 -8.61 1.70
CA ILE A 97 6.32 -7.25 1.58
C ILE A 97 5.17 -6.29 1.87
N LEU A 98 5.32 -5.46 2.90
CA LEU A 98 4.28 -4.53 3.35
C LEU A 98 4.52 -3.13 2.80
N MET A 99 5.78 -2.66 2.82
CA MET A 99 6.18 -1.38 2.23
C MET A 99 7.52 -1.50 1.52
N ASN A 100 7.69 -0.75 0.44
CA ASN A 100 8.95 -0.60 -0.28
C ASN A 100 9.63 0.72 0.10
N ASN A 101 10.93 0.84 -0.20
CA ASN A 101 11.74 2.04 0.02
C ASN A 101 11.78 2.50 1.48
N ILE A 102 11.79 1.55 2.42
CA ILE A 102 11.91 1.81 3.85
C ILE A 102 13.34 1.56 4.28
N ASN A 103 13.99 2.60 4.81
CA ASN A 103 15.37 2.53 5.27
C ASN A 103 15.46 2.00 6.70
N LYS A 104 14.54 2.43 7.57
CA LYS A 104 14.59 2.10 8.99
C LYS A 104 13.20 1.92 9.59
N MET A 105 13.10 1.02 10.57
CA MET A 105 12.00 0.96 11.52
C MET A 105 12.54 1.20 12.92
N LYS A 106 11.74 1.89 13.75
CA LYS A 106 12.00 2.13 15.16
C LYS A 106 10.75 1.74 15.92
N ILE A 107 10.94 1.02 17.01
CA ILE A 107 9.87 0.56 17.90
C ILE A 107 10.05 1.19 19.27
N VAL A 108 8.97 1.75 19.81
CA VAL A 108 8.93 2.23 21.20
C VAL A 108 7.87 1.44 21.95
N ARG A 109 8.30 0.79 23.03
CA ARG A 109 7.44 -0.03 23.87
C ARG A 109 6.75 0.83 24.92
N HIS A 110 5.42 0.73 24.98
CA HIS A 110 4.60 1.30 26.03
C HIS A 110 3.82 0.20 26.76
N GLN A 111 3.21 0.56 27.89
CA GLN A 111 2.30 -0.33 28.60
C GLN A 111 1.01 -0.47 27.77
N GLY A 112 0.76 -1.65 27.20
CA GLY A 112 -0.47 -1.99 26.47
C GLY A 112 -0.46 -1.66 24.97
N TYR A 113 0.54 -0.95 24.46
CA TYR A 113 0.68 -0.66 23.02
C TYR A 113 2.14 -0.46 22.60
N THR A 114 2.36 -0.36 21.29
CA THR A 114 3.69 -0.20 20.70
C THR A 114 3.66 0.83 19.60
N ASP A 115 4.51 1.85 19.69
CA ASP A 115 4.67 2.81 18.60
C ASP A 115 5.61 2.22 17.55
N ILE A 116 5.18 2.29 16.30
CA ILE A 116 5.96 1.87 15.13
C ILE A 116 6.23 3.11 14.30
N THR A 117 7.50 3.47 14.20
CA THR A 117 7.96 4.52 13.30
C THR A 117 8.74 3.89 12.15
N VAL A 118 8.40 4.23 10.91
CA VAL A 118 9.20 3.89 9.72
C VAL A 118 9.72 5.15 9.06
N VAL A 119 10.95 5.05 8.54
CA VAL A 119 11.60 6.13 7.80
C VAL A 119 11.90 5.63 6.39
N ASN A 120 11.41 6.33 5.39
CA ASN A 120 11.63 5.95 4.00
C ASN A 120 12.96 6.51 3.45
N ASN A 121 13.34 6.09 2.25
CA ASN A 121 14.59 6.49 1.60
C ASN A 121 14.66 8.00 1.28
N LYS A 122 13.52 8.71 1.30
CA LYS A 122 13.44 10.17 1.11
C LYS A 122 13.48 10.92 2.45
N GLY A 123 13.70 10.22 3.57
CA GLY A 123 13.72 10.79 4.92
C GLY A 123 12.33 11.10 5.48
N GLN A 124 11.25 10.70 4.81
CA GLN A 124 9.90 10.90 5.32
C GLN A 124 9.65 9.90 6.45
N VAL A 125 9.06 10.39 7.53
CA VAL A 125 8.80 9.62 8.76
C VAL A 125 7.31 9.40 8.87
N ALA A 126 6.90 8.14 9.03
CA ALA A 126 5.54 7.74 9.34
C ALA A 126 5.53 7.02 10.69
N THR A 127 4.58 7.36 11.56
CA THR A 127 4.45 6.73 12.89
C THR A 127 3.00 6.36 13.14
N ASP A 128 2.78 5.15 13.65
CA ASP A 128 1.46 4.67 14.04
C ASP A 128 1.54 3.72 15.24
N ILE A 129 0.40 3.47 15.87
CA ILE A 129 0.27 2.75 17.14
C ILE A 129 -0.29 1.35 16.89
N LEU A 130 0.50 0.34 17.21
CA LEU A 130 0.10 -1.06 17.15
C LEU A 130 -0.44 -1.54 18.51
N PHE A 131 -1.73 -1.88 18.51
CA PHE A 131 -2.41 -2.53 19.63
C PHE A 131 -2.54 -4.03 19.37
N LEU A 132 -1.78 -4.83 20.12
CA LEU A 132 -1.85 -6.30 20.08
C LEU A 132 -1.90 -6.86 21.50
N LYS A 133 -2.55 -8.01 21.65
CA LYS A 133 -2.54 -8.76 22.90
C LYS A 133 -1.20 -9.47 23.06
N GLU A 134 -0.63 -9.48 24.26
CA GLU A 134 0.59 -10.24 24.56
C GLU A 134 0.32 -11.76 24.41
N SER A 135 1.29 -12.49 23.86
CA SER A 135 1.27 -13.95 23.86
C SER A 135 1.51 -14.48 25.28
N LYS A 136 0.88 -15.61 25.61
CA LYS A 136 1.06 -16.29 26.90
C LYS A 136 2.49 -16.80 27.12
N ALA A 137 3.30 -16.88 26.07
CA ALA A 137 4.71 -17.25 26.13
C ALA A 137 5.65 -16.08 26.52
N ALA A 138 5.14 -14.85 26.57
CA ALA A 138 5.92 -13.68 27.00
C ALA A 138 5.98 -13.64 28.53
N LYS A 139 6.89 -14.41 29.13
CA LYS A 139 7.25 -14.35 30.54
C LYS A 139 8.76 -14.29 30.71
#